data_AF-A0A7V8NJM7-F1
#
_entry.id   AF-A0A7V8NJM7-F1
#
_cell.length_a   1.000
_cell.length_b   1.000
_cell.length_c   1.000
_cell.angle_alpha   90.00
_cell.angle_beta   90.00
_cell.angle_gamma   90.00
#
_symmetry.space_group_name_H-M   'P 1'
#
loop_
_entity.id
_entity.type
_entity.pdbx_description
1 polymer ?
#
loop_
_entity_poly.entity_id
_entity_poly.type
_entity_poly.pdbx_seq_one_letter_code
_entity_poly.pdbx_strand_id
1 'polypeptide(L)'
;MDAATALKRLTDRAEVHIEADEKARTALAEALANAPATDLTMQIDGTFRESANATPWRQLMKRVERHGVREGLAKQKAEVLEVLLSYGMGMSTSMVANSARLAEQDGLRRFLDVVDTIEIDEDSDLAGTPVEVPETTEGQRAVLRAIKETGVVLKEAHVLDGGVRTENRQGTTAPTPDRIDWAVRQGWAVVDTSAELREGQAVTLTSLGEAIIAG
;
A
#
# COMPACT_ATOMS: atom_id res chain seq x y z
N MET A 1 -8.57 -18.86 3.87
CA MET A 1 -7.33 -19.31 3.17
C MET A 1 -6.11 -18.79 3.89
N ASP A 2 -4.99 -19.54 3.91
CA ASP A 2 -3.73 -19.07 4.50
C ASP A 2 -3.08 -17.92 3.71
N ALA A 3 -2.25 -17.11 4.39
CA ALA A 3 -1.68 -15.89 3.80
C ALA A 3 -0.68 -16.17 2.67
N ALA A 4 0.01 -17.32 2.67
CA ALA A 4 1.00 -17.68 1.65
C ALA A 4 0.32 -18.14 0.34
N THR A 5 -0.76 -18.90 0.44
CA THR A 5 -1.60 -19.29 -0.70
C THR A 5 -2.32 -18.09 -1.26
N ALA A 6 -2.78 -17.16 -0.41
CA ALA A 6 -3.34 -15.89 -0.84
C ALA A 6 -2.29 -15.06 -1.59
N LEU A 7 -1.08 -14.91 -1.04
CA LEU A 7 0.02 -14.21 -1.69
C LEU A 7 0.32 -14.80 -3.06
N LYS A 8 0.50 -16.12 -3.16
CA LYS A 8 0.79 -16.78 -4.42
C LYS A 8 -0.29 -16.51 -5.46
N ARG A 9 -1.57 -16.66 -5.10
CA ARG A 9 -2.69 -16.37 -6.02
C ARG A 9 -2.73 -14.92 -6.48
N LEU A 10 -2.45 -13.99 -5.57
CA LEU A 10 -2.41 -12.56 -5.88
C LEU A 10 -1.23 -12.23 -6.79
N THR A 11 -0.06 -12.80 -6.55
CA THR A 11 1.12 -12.65 -7.40
C THR A 11 0.89 -13.21 -8.79
N ASP A 12 0.41 -14.46 -8.90
CA ASP A 12 0.12 -15.10 -10.20
C ASP A 12 -0.87 -14.25 -11.03
N ARG A 13 -1.90 -13.69 -10.36
CA ARG A 13 -2.87 -12.78 -11.00
C ARG A 13 -2.25 -11.44 -11.40
N ALA A 14 -1.44 -10.86 -10.52
CA ALA A 14 -0.77 -9.59 -10.77
C ALA A 14 0.18 -9.71 -11.98
N GLU A 15 0.95 -10.79 -12.06
CA GLU A 15 1.88 -11.06 -13.17
C GLU A 15 1.15 -11.11 -14.50
N VAL A 16 0.03 -11.85 -14.59
CA VAL A 16 -0.78 -11.94 -15.82
C VAL A 16 -1.23 -10.56 -16.31
N HIS A 17 -1.69 -9.70 -15.40
CA HIS A 17 -2.14 -8.36 -15.78
C HIS A 17 -0.99 -7.41 -16.12
N ILE A 18 0.13 -7.50 -15.39
CA ILE A 18 1.32 -6.68 -15.64
C ILE A 18 1.95 -7.04 -16.99
N GLU A 19 2.07 -8.34 -17.29
CA GLU A 19 2.58 -8.83 -18.58
C GLU A 19 1.67 -8.40 -19.74
N ALA A 20 0.35 -8.47 -19.56
CA ALA A 20 -0.61 -8.01 -20.56
C ALA A 20 -0.46 -6.50 -20.87
N ASP A 21 -0.25 -5.66 -19.85
CA ASP A 21 0.02 -4.22 -20.05
C ASP A 21 1.35 -3.99 -20.75
N GLU A 22 2.42 -4.67 -20.36
CA GLU A 22 3.74 -4.56 -21.01
C GLU A 22 3.67 -4.95 -22.48
N LYS A 23 2.96 -6.04 -22.79
CA LYS A 23 2.72 -6.47 -24.17
C LYS A 23 1.92 -5.44 -24.96
N ALA A 24 0.85 -4.88 -24.38
CA ALA A 24 0.03 -3.87 -25.04
C ALA A 24 0.81 -2.57 -25.30
N ARG A 25 1.65 -2.14 -24.36
CA ARG A 25 2.54 -0.97 -24.52
C ARG A 25 3.60 -1.20 -25.59
N THR A 26 4.21 -2.38 -25.60
CA THR A 26 5.20 -2.77 -26.62
C THR A 26 4.56 -2.77 -28.02
N ALA A 27 3.38 -3.38 -28.16
CA ALA A 27 2.65 -3.40 -29.43
C ALA A 27 2.27 -1.98 -29.91
N LEU A 28 1.85 -1.10 -29.00
CA LEU A 28 1.59 0.30 -29.35
C LEU A 28 2.86 1.04 -29.76
N ALA A 29 3.97 0.84 -29.05
CA ALA A 29 5.26 1.45 -29.38
C ALA A 29 5.76 1.01 -30.77
N GLU A 30 5.65 -0.29 -31.08
CA GLU A 30 5.97 -0.85 -32.39
C GLU A 30 5.07 -0.28 -33.49
N ALA A 31 3.77 -0.15 -33.22
CA ALA A 31 2.82 0.44 -34.16
C ALA A 31 3.12 1.93 -34.41
N LEU A 32 3.46 2.70 -33.37
CA LEU A 32 3.88 4.09 -33.49
C LEU A 32 5.16 4.25 -34.32
N ALA A 33 6.08 3.29 -34.22
CA ALA A 33 7.35 3.33 -34.96
C ALA A 33 7.20 2.97 -36.44
N ASN A 34 6.24 2.11 -36.80
CA ASN A 34 6.20 1.45 -38.12
C ASN A 34 4.91 1.67 -38.92
N ALA A 35 3.81 2.11 -38.30
CA ALA A 35 2.52 2.22 -38.98
C ALA A 35 2.36 3.53 -39.76
N PRO A 36 1.67 3.52 -40.92
CA PRO A 36 1.23 4.74 -41.58
C PRO A 36 0.24 5.50 -40.68
N ALA A 37 0.32 6.82 -40.71
CA ALA A 37 -0.16 7.75 -39.67
C ALA A 37 -1.68 7.80 -39.38
N THR A 38 -2.51 6.86 -39.83
CA THR A 38 -3.96 7.09 -39.91
C THR A 38 -4.86 6.23 -39.03
N ASP A 39 -4.43 5.09 -38.46
CA ASP A 39 -5.29 4.37 -37.53
C ASP A 39 -4.51 3.56 -36.47
N LEU A 40 -4.44 4.11 -35.26
CA LEU A 40 -3.89 3.48 -34.06
C LEU A 40 -4.96 3.34 -32.96
N THR A 41 -6.24 3.57 -33.28
CA THR A 41 -7.30 3.67 -32.26
C THR A 41 -7.42 2.37 -31.47
N MET A 42 -7.39 1.21 -32.14
CA MET A 42 -7.47 -0.09 -31.47
C MET A 42 -6.28 -0.34 -30.52
N GLN A 43 -5.07 0.06 -30.93
CA GLN A 43 -3.86 -0.10 -30.13
C GLN A 43 -3.90 0.82 -28.92
N ILE A 44 -4.31 2.07 -29.10
CA ILE A 44 -4.44 3.06 -28.01
C ILE A 44 -5.49 2.60 -26.99
N ASP A 45 -6.69 2.22 -27.44
CA ASP A 45 -7.76 1.75 -26.56
C ASP A 45 -7.38 0.44 -25.85
N GLY A 46 -6.70 -0.47 -26.55
CA GLY A 46 -6.15 -1.69 -25.99
C GLY A 46 -5.13 -1.41 -24.88
N THR A 47 -4.19 -0.48 -25.11
CA THR A 47 -3.21 -0.07 -24.10
C THR A 47 -3.87 0.59 -22.90
N PHE A 48 -4.89 1.45 -23.09
CA PHE A 48 -5.62 2.04 -21.96
C PHE A 48 -6.29 0.98 -21.11
N ARG A 49 -6.97 0.01 -21.75
CA ARG A 49 -7.65 -1.08 -21.04
C ARG A 49 -6.67 -1.94 -20.24
N GLU A 50 -5.58 -2.40 -20.84
CA GLU A 50 -4.64 -3.28 -20.14
C GLU A 50 -3.85 -2.52 -19.06
N SER A 51 -3.47 -1.26 -19.32
CA SER A 51 -2.85 -0.41 -18.30
C SER A 51 -3.78 -0.15 -17.12
N ALA A 52 -5.06 0.08 -17.38
CA ALA A 52 -6.07 0.26 -16.34
C ALA A 52 -6.28 -1.01 -15.51
N ASN A 53 -6.31 -2.18 -16.16
CA ASN A 53 -6.42 -3.46 -15.46
C ASN A 53 -5.20 -3.71 -14.58
N ALA A 54 -3.98 -3.41 -15.06
CA ALA A 54 -2.73 -3.72 -14.36
C ALA A 54 -2.40 -2.77 -13.19
N THR A 55 -2.84 -1.51 -13.27
CA THR A 55 -2.51 -0.47 -12.28
C THR A 55 -2.85 -0.85 -10.83
N PRO A 56 -4.08 -1.29 -10.50
CA PRO A 56 -4.41 -1.66 -9.12
C PRO A 56 -3.61 -2.88 -8.63
N TRP A 57 -3.23 -3.82 -9.52
CA TRP A 57 -2.36 -4.94 -9.15
C TRP A 57 -0.94 -4.50 -8.81
N ARG A 58 -0.36 -3.55 -9.56
CA ARG A 58 0.97 -2.98 -9.22
C ARG A 58 0.95 -2.26 -7.88
N GLN A 59 -0.12 -1.53 -7.59
CA GLN A 59 -0.29 -0.83 -6.31
C GLN A 59 -0.48 -1.83 -5.16
N LEU A 60 -1.28 -2.88 -5.40
CA LEU A 60 -1.48 -3.97 -4.45
C LEU A 60 -0.15 -4.63 -4.09
N MET A 61 0.65 -5.06 -5.08
CA MET A 61 1.92 -5.75 -4.80
C MET A 61 2.87 -4.90 -3.96
N LYS A 62 3.00 -3.60 -4.27
CA LYS A 62 3.78 -2.66 -3.46
C LYS A 62 3.27 -2.54 -2.02
N ARG A 63 1.96 -2.66 -1.80
CA ARG A 63 1.35 -2.61 -0.46
C ARG A 63 1.49 -3.92 0.29
N VAL A 64 1.37 -5.04 -0.42
CA VAL A 64 1.58 -6.38 0.13
C VAL A 64 3.02 -6.53 0.61
N GLU A 65 4.00 -6.03 -0.14
CA GLU A 65 5.41 -6.00 0.28
C GLU A 65 5.63 -5.16 1.55
N ARG A 66 4.92 -4.04 1.71
CA ARG A 66 5.12 -3.10 2.83
C ARG A 66 4.34 -3.45 4.10
N HIS A 67 3.12 -3.95 3.95
CA HIS A 67 2.16 -4.11 5.04
C HIS A 67 1.71 -5.57 5.22
N GLY A 68 2.21 -6.49 4.39
CA GLY A 68 1.73 -7.86 4.34
C GLY A 68 0.45 -8.02 3.53
N VAL A 69 0.12 -9.27 3.23
CA VAL A 69 -0.93 -9.65 2.26
C VAL A 69 -2.30 -9.12 2.66
N ARG A 70 -2.69 -9.33 3.92
CA ARG A 70 -4.00 -8.98 4.45
C ARG A 70 -4.22 -7.48 4.48
N GLU A 71 -3.32 -6.75 5.13
CA GLU A 71 -3.43 -5.30 5.28
C GLU A 71 -3.27 -4.58 3.93
N GLY A 72 -2.35 -5.07 3.07
CA GLY A 72 -2.18 -4.56 1.72
C GLY A 72 -3.43 -4.72 0.86
N LEU A 73 -4.08 -5.89 0.91
CA LEU A 73 -5.32 -6.15 0.20
C LEU A 73 -6.47 -5.30 0.72
N ALA A 74 -6.65 -5.20 2.04
CA ALA A 74 -7.70 -4.39 2.64
C ALA A 74 -7.56 -2.90 2.29
N LYS A 75 -6.35 -2.35 2.38
CA LYS A 75 -6.06 -0.96 2.01
C LYS A 75 -6.30 -0.70 0.53
N GLN A 76 -5.88 -1.61 -0.34
CA GLN A 76 -6.13 -1.48 -1.78
C GLN A 76 -7.62 -1.52 -2.11
N LYS A 77 -8.39 -2.43 -1.49
CA LYS A 77 -9.84 -2.47 -1.66
C LYS A 77 -10.49 -1.14 -1.24
N ALA A 78 -10.10 -0.62 -0.08
CA ALA A 78 -10.63 0.65 0.44
C ALA A 78 -10.35 1.83 -0.49
N GLU A 79 -9.10 2.00 -0.96
CA GLU A 79 -8.74 3.07 -1.88
C GLU A 79 -9.46 2.93 -3.23
N VAL A 80 -9.54 1.71 -3.78
CA VAL A 80 -10.24 1.50 -5.06
C VAL A 80 -11.72 1.82 -4.93
N LEU A 81 -12.35 1.44 -3.83
CA LEU A 81 -13.74 1.81 -3.52
C LEU A 81 -13.88 3.33 -3.38
N GLU A 82 -12.98 3.99 -2.66
CA GLU A 82 -12.97 5.44 -2.50
C GLU A 82 -12.85 6.14 -3.86
N VAL A 83 -11.96 5.72 -4.74
CA VAL A 83 -11.81 6.28 -6.09
C VAL A 83 -13.08 6.10 -6.92
N LEU A 84 -13.74 4.94 -6.83
CA LEU A 84 -14.99 4.68 -7.55
C LEU A 84 -16.17 5.49 -6.98
N LEU A 85 -16.23 5.71 -5.67
CA LEU A 85 -17.30 6.43 -4.98
C LEU A 85 -17.13 7.96 -5.03
N SER A 86 -15.90 8.45 -4.94
CA SER A 86 -15.54 9.88 -5.02
C SER A 86 -15.67 10.43 -6.44
N TYR A 87 -15.99 9.58 -7.41
CA TYR A 87 -16.08 9.97 -8.79
C TYR A 87 -17.27 10.91 -9.06
N GLY A 88 -16.99 12.21 -9.09
CA GLY A 88 -17.88 13.27 -9.58
C GLY A 88 -17.80 13.42 -11.10
N MET A 89 -18.94 13.69 -11.74
CA MET A 89 -19.14 13.78 -13.19
C MET A 89 -18.39 14.95 -13.88
N GLY A 90 -17.06 14.94 -13.88
CA GLY A 90 -16.24 15.87 -14.63
C GLY A 90 -15.62 15.21 -15.84
N MET A 91 -16.31 15.20 -16.99
CA MET A 91 -15.69 14.80 -18.26
C MET A 91 -14.81 15.92 -18.80
N SER A 92 -13.62 15.55 -19.28
CA SER A 92 -12.71 16.46 -19.98
C SER A 92 -13.25 16.77 -21.38
N THR A 93 -12.80 17.85 -22.01
CA THR A 93 -13.03 18.08 -23.44
C THR A 93 -12.17 17.18 -24.33
N SER A 94 -11.15 16.51 -23.76
CA SER A 94 -10.31 15.56 -24.48
C SER A 94 -10.92 14.16 -24.50
N MET A 95 -11.20 13.64 -25.70
CA MET A 95 -11.73 12.27 -25.88
C MET A 95 -10.76 11.20 -25.38
N VAL A 96 -9.45 11.41 -25.57
CA VAL A 96 -8.39 10.49 -25.10
C VAL A 96 -8.33 10.45 -23.58
N ALA A 97 -8.44 11.62 -22.93
CA ALA A 97 -8.48 11.68 -21.47
C ALA A 97 -9.74 10.99 -20.92
N ASN A 98 -10.89 11.15 -21.61
CA ASN A 98 -12.13 10.48 -21.21
C ASN A 98 -12.07 8.97 -21.42
N SER A 99 -11.50 8.48 -22.53
CA SER A 99 -11.39 7.04 -22.78
C SER A 99 -10.43 6.35 -21.80
N ALA A 100 -9.27 6.94 -21.54
CA ALA A 100 -8.34 6.46 -20.52
C ALA A 100 -9.00 6.37 -19.14
N ARG A 101 -9.81 7.38 -18.80
CA ARG A 101 -10.52 7.46 -17.53
C ARG A 101 -11.66 6.45 -17.40
N LEU A 102 -12.39 6.19 -18.49
CA LEU A 102 -13.40 5.12 -18.52
C LEU A 102 -12.75 3.75 -18.39
N ALA A 103 -11.62 3.54 -19.07
CA ALA A 103 -10.83 2.31 -18.96
C ALA A 103 -10.34 2.11 -17.51
N GLU A 104 -9.84 3.17 -16.87
CA GLU A 104 -9.42 3.15 -15.45
C GLU A 104 -10.55 2.67 -14.55
N GLN A 105 -11.75 3.26 -14.65
CA GLN A 105 -12.90 2.82 -13.85
C GLN A 105 -13.26 1.35 -14.09
N ASP A 106 -13.25 0.90 -15.34
CA ASP A 106 -13.56 -0.49 -15.67
C ASP A 106 -12.49 -1.44 -15.10
N GLY A 107 -11.21 -1.06 -15.19
CA GLY A 107 -10.10 -1.81 -14.58
C GLY A 107 -10.22 -1.90 -13.06
N LEU A 108 -10.59 -0.81 -12.39
CA LEU A 108 -10.84 -0.78 -10.95
C LEU A 108 -12.03 -1.68 -10.54
N ARG A 109 -13.13 -1.66 -11.30
CA ARG A 109 -14.29 -2.54 -11.05
C ARG A 109 -13.93 -4.01 -11.21
N ARG A 110 -13.21 -4.36 -12.27
CA ARG A 110 -12.74 -5.74 -12.51
C ARG A 110 -11.76 -6.21 -11.46
N PHE A 111 -10.88 -5.32 -11.00
CA PHE A 111 -9.98 -5.61 -9.90
C PHE A 111 -10.79 -5.99 -8.65
N LEU A 112 -11.76 -5.17 -8.25
CA LEU A 112 -12.62 -5.46 -7.10
C LEU A 112 -13.38 -6.78 -7.26
N ASP A 113 -13.99 -7.04 -8.42
CA ASP A 113 -14.69 -8.29 -8.71
C ASP A 113 -13.82 -9.53 -8.45
N VAL A 114 -12.55 -9.47 -8.85
CA VAL A 114 -11.59 -10.56 -8.60
C VAL A 114 -11.19 -10.64 -7.14
N VAL A 115 -10.78 -9.52 -6.51
CA VAL A 115 -10.26 -9.55 -5.14
C VAL A 115 -11.33 -9.78 -4.08
N ASP A 116 -12.61 -9.54 -4.39
CA ASP A 116 -13.71 -9.83 -3.47
C ASP A 116 -13.90 -11.34 -3.24
N THR A 117 -13.49 -12.16 -4.21
CA THR A 117 -13.49 -13.63 -4.09
C THR A 117 -12.34 -14.20 -3.25
N ILE A 118 -11.42 -13.36 -2.77
CA ILE A 118 -10.22 -13.76 -2.03
C ILE A 118 -10.44 -13.49 -0.53
N GLU A 119 -10.84 -14.52 0.20
CA GLU A 119 -10.95 -14.50 1.67
C GLU A 119 -9.68 -15.04 2.33
N ILE A 120 -9.08 -14.24 3.21
CA ILE A 120 -7.88 -14.58 3.99
C ILE A 120 -8.35 -14.81 5.43
N ASP A 121 -8.02 -15.96 6.03
CA ASP A 121 -8.50 -16.30 7.37
C ASP A 121 -7.85 -15.39 8.42
N GLU A 122 -8.64 -14.90 9.38
CA GLU A 122 -8.19 -13.99 10.45
C GLU A 122 -7.12 -14.61 11.36
N ASP A 123 -7.06 -15.95 11.46
CA ASP A 123 -6.15 -16.68 12.34
C ASP A 123 -4.82 -17.10 11.68
N SER A 124 -4.59 -16.75 10.41
CA SER A 124 -3.38 -17.14 9.68
C SER A 124 -2.30 -16.04 9.73
N ASP A 125 -1.81 -15.73 10.93
CA ASP A 125 -0.52 -15.06 11.10
C ASP A 125 0.60 -16.00 10.64
N LEU A 126 0.98 -15.92 9.36
CA LEU A 126 2.16 -16.62 8.88
C LEU A 126 3.41 -15.86 9.31
N ALA A 127 4.03 -16.39 10.36
CA ALA A 127 5.44 -16.23 10.63
C ALA A 127 6.27 -16.61 9.37
N GLY A 128 7.14 -15.68 8.96
CA GLY A 128 8.36 -16.00 8.20
C GLY A 128 8.26 -16.06 6.67
N THR A 129 8.20 -14.89 6.03
CA THR A 129 8.96 -14.68 4.78
C THR A 129 10.16 -13.81 5.13
N PRO A 130 11.40 -14.06 4.62
CA PRO A 130 12.54 -13.21 4.92
C PRO A 130 12.26 -11.82 4.36
N VAL A 131 11.95 -10.89 5.25
CA VAL A 131 11.80 -9.48 4.90
C VAL A 131 13.19 -8.98 4.54
N GLU A 132 13.36 -8.49 3.31
CA GLU A 132 14.60 -7.84 2.89
C GLU A 132 14.81 -6.63 3.80
N VAL A 133 15.72 -6.76 4.78
CA VAL A 133 15.91 -5.77 5.83
C VAL A 133 16.58 -4.55 5.21
N PRO A 134 15.91 -3.38 5.18
CA PRO A 134 16.52 -2.17 4.63
C PRO A 134 17.77 -1.79 5.42
N GLU A 135 18.80 -1.26 4.75
CA GLU A 135 19.98 -0.72 5.44
C GLU A 135 19.56 0.46 6.34
N THR A 136 19.67 0.25 7.66
CA THR A 136 19.30 1.25 8.67
C THR A 136 20.51 1.77 9.41
N THR A 137 20.49 3.05 9.78
CA THR A 137 21.49 3.64 10.69
C THR A 137 21.28 3.18 12.14
N GLU A 138 22.34 3.22 12.95
CA GLU A 138 22.27 2.85 14.37
C GLU A 138 21.25 3.70 15.16
N GLY A 139 21.13 4.98 14.81
CA GLY A 139 20.13 5.88 15.41
C GLY A 139 18.69 5.47 15.11
N GLN A 140 18.41 4.87 13.96
CA GLN A 140 17.09 4.35 13.61
C GLN A 140 16.79 3.05 14.36
N ARG A 141 17.77 2.14 14.47
CA ARG A 141 17.63 0.92 15.27
C ARG A 141 17.39 1.23 16.75
N ALA A 142 18.01 2.28 17.28
CA ALA A 142 17.79 2.73 18.66
C ALA A 142 16.34 3.19 18.90
N VAL A 143 15.71 3.84 17.92
CA VAL A 143 14.29 4.24 18.00
C VAL A 143 13.38 3.00 18.04
N LEU A 144 13.61 2.03 17.16
CA LEU A 144 12.82 0.80 17.14
C LEU A 144 12.99 -0.02 18.43
N ARG A 145 14.23 -0.10 18.93
CA ARG A 145 14.53 -0.75 20.22
C ARG A 145 13.78 -0.07 21.38
N ALA A 146 13.76 1.27 21.40
CA ALA A 146 13.00 2.01 22.41
C ALA A 146 11.50 1.70 22.34
N ILE A 147 10.91 1.59 21.14
CA ILE A 147 9.51 1.19 20.97
C ILE A 147 9.26 -0.22 21.55
N LYS A 148 10.15 -1.18 21.28
CA LYS A 148 10.03 -2.57 21.75
C LYS A 148 10.19 -2.72 23.26
N GLU A 149 11.24 -2.12 23.83
CA GLU A 149 11.67 -2.39 25.21
C GLU A 149 10.90 -1.56 26.24
N THR A 150 10.54 -0.31 25.88
CA THR A 150 9.98 0.64 26.85
C THR A 150 8.47 0.84 26.73
N GLY A 151 7.87 0.41 25.61
CA GLY A 151 6.46 0.60 25.30
C GLY A 151 6.11 2.08 25.16
N VAL A 152 6.13 2.58 23.94
CA VAL A 152 5.89 4.00 23.65
C VAL A 152 4.42 4.26 23.39
N VAL A 153 3.91 5.36 23.95
CA VAL A 153 2.52 5.81 23.81
C VAL A 153 2.51 7.25 23.32
N LEU A 154 1.68 7.55 22.31
CA LEU A 154 1.41 8.89 21.84
C LEU A 154 0.24 9.49 22.63
N LYS A 155 0.44 10.67 23.20
CA LYS A 155 -0.58 11.42 23.94
C LYS A 155 -0.72 12.85 23.46
N GLU A 156 -1.90 13.42 23.68
CA GLU A 156 -2.12 14.86 23.53
C GLU A 156 -1.15 15.63 24.46
N ALA A 157 -0.45 16.64 23.92
CA ALA A 157 0.26 17.64 24.72
C ALA A 157 -0.77 18.58 25.37
N HIS A 158 -0.40 19.26 26.46
CA HIS A 158 -1.32 20.14 27.18
C HIS A 158 -2.02 21.14 26.23
N VAL A 159 -3.28 21.44 26.56
CA VAL A 159 -4.29 22.22 25.79
C VAL A 159 -3.79 23.53 25.14
N LEU A 160 -2.68 24.09 25.61
CA LEU A 160 -2.12 25.33 25.07
C LEU A 160 -1.18 25.16 23.86
N ASP A 161 -0.60 23.97 23.66
CA ASP A 161 0.42 23.74 22.60
C ASP A 161 -0.09 22.89 21.41
N GLY A 162 -1.28 22.29 21.48
CA GLY A 162 -1.91 21.54 20.37
C GLY A 162 -1.09 20.39 19.76
N GLY A 163 0.00 19.99 20.41
CA GLY A 163 0.96 19.01 19.91
C GLY A 163 0.71 17.58 20.37
N VAL A 164 1.46 16.63 19.82
CA VAL A 164 1.53 15.25 20.30
C VAL A 164 2.81 15.08 21.11
N ARG A 165 2.74 14.45 22.28
CA ARG A 165 3.89 14.08 23.10
C ARG A 165 4.00 12.56 23.22
N THR A 166 5.20 12.10 23.49
CA THR A 166 5.53 10.68 23.66
C THR A 166 5.75 10.39 25.13
N GLU A 167 5.06 9.38 25.65
CA GLU A 167 5.25 8.86 26.99
C GLU A 167 5.72 7.40 26.89
N ASN A 168 6.56 6.96 27.82
CA ASN A 168 6.91 5.55 27.93
C ASN A 168 6.66 5.05 29.34
N ARG A 169 6.53 3.73 29.47
CA ARG A 169 6.14 3.10 30.74
C ARG A 169 7.24 3.14 31.80
N GLN A 170 8.49 3.36 31.39
CA GLN A 170 9.68 3.26 32.24
C GLN A 170 10.31 4.60 32.65
N GLY A 171 9.77 5.74 32.20
CA GLY A 171 10.30 7.06 32.53
C GLY A 171 11.67 7.37 31.91
N THR A 172 12.10 6.61 30.90
CA THR A 172 13.31 6.88 30.12
C THR A 172 13.02 7.93 29.03
N THR A 173 14.04 8.45 28.35
CA THR A 173 13.81 9.41 27.24
C THR A 173 13.10 8.71 26.09
N ALA A 174 11.80 9.00 25.91
CA ALA A 174 11.03 8.50 24.79
C ALA A 174 11.54 9.14 23.46
N PRO A 175 11.52 8.41 22.34
CA PRO A 175 11.80 8.99 21.03
C PRO A 175 10.87 10.17 20.75
N THR A 176 11.33 11.20 20.04
CA THR A 176 10.45 12.32 19.68
C THR A 176 9.29 11.86 18.79
N PRO A 177 8.13 12.55 18.84
CA PRO A 177 6.97 12.24 17.99
C PRO A 177 7.33 12.11 16.51
N ASP A 178 8.19 13.01 15.99
CA ASP A 178 8.64 12.99 14.59
C ASP A 178 9.36 11.69 14.21
N ARG A 179 10.13 11.11 15.13
CA ARG A 179 10.87 9.85 14.88
C ARG A 179 9.94 8.65 14.86
N ILE A 180 8.87 8.70 15.66
CA ILE A 180 7.84 7.67 15.66
C ILE A 180 6.99 7.78 14.39
N ASP A 181 6.55 8.98 14.04
CA ASP A 181 5.80 9.23 12.80
C ASP A 181 6.62 8.79 11.58
N TRP A 182 7.92 9.06 11.58
CA TRP A 182 8.82 8.54 10.56
C TRP A 182 8.86 7.01 10.52
N ALA A 183 9.01 6.32 11.65
CA ALA A 183 9.02 4.85 11.71
C ALA A 183 7.68 4.25 11.25
N VAL A 184 6.56 4.92 11.54
CA VAL A 184 5.22 4.54 11.08
C VAL A 184 5.08 4.74 9.57
N ARG A 185 5.57 5.85 9.01
CA ARG A 185 5.59 6.09 7.56
C ARG A 185 6.43 5.08 6.80
N GLN A 186 7.51 4.59 7.40
CA GLN A 186 8.32 3.51 6.83
C GLN A 186 7.68 2.12 6.96
N GLY A 187 6.59 1.98 7.72
CA GLY A 187 5.93 0.70 7.99
C GLY A 187 6.65 -0.17 9.02
N TRP A 188 7.54 0.41 9.84
CA TRP A 188 8.35 -0.30 10.83
C TRP A 188 7.65 -0.38 12.19
N ALA A 189 6.69 0.51 12.42
CA ALA A 189 5.85 0.56 13.59
C ALA A 189 4.40 0.90 13.19
N VAL A 190 3.45 0.53 14.03
CA VAL A 190 2.03 0.84 13.89
C VAL A 190 1.52 1.49 15.17
N VAL A 191 0.70 2.53 15.00
CA VAL A 191 -0.01 3.18 16.09
C VAL A 191 -1.38 2.52 16.24
N ASP A 192 -1.69 2.08 17.45
CA ASP A 192 -3.01 1.63 17.81
C ASP A 192 -3.94 2.85 17.94
N THR A 193 -4.79 3.03 16.93
CA THR A 193 -5.75 4.14 16.85
C THR A 193 -7.10 3.81 17.49
N SER A 194 -7.25 2.64 18.13
CA SER A 194 -8.47 2.27 18.84
C SER A 194 -8.72 3.12 20.09
N ALA A 195 -7.66 3.68 20.68
CA ALA A 195 -7.71 4.61 21.80
C ALA A 195 -7.64 6.08 21.32
N GLU A 196 -8.29 6.98 22.05
CA GLU A 196 -8.12 8.42 21.83
C GLU A 196 -6.72 8.88 22.26
N LEU A 197 -6.17 9.91 21.61
CA LEU A 197 -4.89 10.52 21.99
C LEU A 197 -4.87 11.00 23.46
N ARG A 198 -6.02 11.28 24.08
CA ARG A 198 -6.10 11.61 25.50
C ARG A 198 -5.80 10.43 26.41
N GLU A 199 -6.28 9.25 26.03
CA GLU A 199 -6.10 8.01 26.76
C GLU A 199 -4.71 7.42 26.48
N GLY A 200 -4.19 7.68 25.29
CA GLY A 200 -2.86 7.33 24.84
C GLY A 200 -2.90 6.20 23.81
N GLN A 201 -2.30 6.47 22.65
CA GLN A 201 -2.24 5.51 21.55
C GLN A 201 -0.93 4.73 21.62
N ALA A 202 -1.03 3.41 21.79
CA ALA A 202 0.14 2.55 21.88
C ALA A 202 0.85 2.44 20.52
N VAL A 203 2.18 2.46 20.54
CA VAL A 203 3.00 2.24 19.35
C VAL A 203 3.66 0.86 19.47
N THR A 204 3.42 0.00 18.48
CA THR A 204 3.98 -1.35 18.43
C THR A 204 4.82 -1.53 17.18
N LEU A 205 5.81 -2.41 17.23
CA LEU A 205 6.62 -2.73 16.05
C LEU A 205 5.86 -3.66 15.12
N THR A 206 6.06 -3.48 13.81
CA THR A 206 5.65 -4.47 12.81
C THR A 206 6.68 -5.59 12.74
N SER A 207 6.34 -6.71 12.10
CA SER A 207 7.28 -7.81 11.85
C SER A 207 8.56 -7.36 11.13
N LEU A 208 8.46 -6.34 10.28
CA LEU A 208 9.60 -5.71 9.60
C LEU A 208 10.45 -4.89 10.58
N GLY A 209 9.83 -4.10 11.47
CA GLY A 209 10.54 -3.37 12.52
C GLY A 209 11.27 -4.29 13.49
N GLU A 210 10.70 -5.46 13.79
CA GLU A 210 11.37 -6.49 14.60
C GLU A 210 12.55 -7.11 13.86
N ALA A 211 12.42 -7.40 12.56
CA ALA A 211 13.49 -7.94 11.73
C ALA A 211 14.68 -6.96 11.62
N ILE A 212 14.44 -5.65 11.53
CA ILE A 212 15.48 -4.61 11.54
C ILE A 212 16.31 -4.60 12.83
N ILE A 213 15.70 -4.91 13.97
CA ILE A 213 16.43 -4.99 15.25
C ILE A 213 17.25 -6.28 15.34
N ALA A 214 16.77 -7.36 14.73
CA ALA A 214 17.40 -8.68 14.79
C ALA A 214 18.59 -8.86 13.83
N GLY A 215 18.67 -8.05 12.76
CA GLY A 215 19.77 -8.04 11.77
C GLY A 215 20.88 -7.04 12.10
#